data_AF-A0A2P6MRQ2-F1
#
_entry.id   AF-A0A2P6MRQ2-F1
#
_cell.length_a   1.000
_cell.length_b   1.000
_cell.length_c   1.000
_cell.angle_alpha   90.00
_cell.angle_beta   90.00
_cell.angle_gamma   90.00
#
_symmetry.space_group_name_H-M   'P 1'
#
loop_
_entity.id
_entity.type
_entity.pdbx_description
1 polymer ?
#
loop_
_entity_poly.entity_id
_entity_poly.type
_entity_poly.pdbx_seq_one_letter_code
_entity_poly.pdbx_strand_id
1 'polypeptide(L)'
;MSIQYREISRGAVFVLDNFFTADECQKHLETGEECGFKPATMKVDDKNKVTSDAALQKVRNNERALIESQPLADNLWDRLKPFLKNDFAQTPDGFRAVSVSRKFSYYRYTEGQKFGRHLDGYDYGSMRYDGQEAQYRSKLTLMVYLSDDFEGGKTQVFAPTGKEAFSITPRKGK
;
A
#
# COMPACT_ATOMS: atom_id res chain seq x y z
N MET A 1 -3.49 -18.71 -12.46
CA MET A 1 -2.37 -19.08 -11.57
C MET A 1 -2.82 -18.90 -10.13
N SER A 2 -2.40 -19.74 -9.20
CA SER A 2 -2.70 -19.57 -7.77
C SER A 2 -1.77 -18.55 -7.12
N ILE A 3 -2.26 -17.84 -6.11
CA ILE A 3 -1.43 -16.94 -5.29
C ILE A 3 -0.40 -17.77 -4.52
N GLN A 4 0.86 -17.35 -4.56
CA GLN A 4 1.95 -17.95 -3.82
C GLN A 4 2.32 -17.06 -2.63
N TYR A 5 2.13 -17.57 -1.42
CA TYR A 5 2.40 -16.84 -0.19
C TYR A 5 3.74 -17.25 0.42
N ARG A 6 4.48 -16.26 0.91
CA ARG A 6 5.70 -16.47 1.70
C ARG A 6 5.86 -15.37 2.75
N GLU A 7 6.31 -15.75 3.92
CA GLU A 7 6.68 -14.84 5.00
C GLU A 7 8.19 -14.58 4.95
N ILE A 8 8.58 -13.32 4.84
CA ILE A 8 9.99 -12.90 4.74
C ILE A 8 10.53 -12.47 6.10
N SER A 9 9.68 -11.84 6.91
CA SER A 9 9.99 -11.45 8.28
C SER A 9 8.82 -11.79 9.17
N ARG A 10 9.08 -12.60 10.19
CA ARG A 10 8.04 -13.17 11.05
C ARG A 10 7.12 -12.10 11.63
N GLY A 11 5.83 -12.21 11.35
CA GLY A 11 4.78 -11.31 11.83
C GLY A 11 4.82 -9.89 11.24
N ALA A 12 5.70 -9.61 10.27
CA ALA A 12 5.96 -8.25 9.82
C ALA A 12 5.92 -8.05 8.30
N VAL A 13 6.48 -8.97 7.51
CA VAL A 13 6.53 -8.82 6.05
C VAL A 13 6.18 -10.13 5.34
N PHE A 14 5.18 -10.03 4.47
CA PHE A 14 4.62 -11.11 3.67
C PHE A 14 4.68 -10.73 2.21
N VAL A 15 4.89 -11.71 1.35
CA VAL A 15 4.89 -11.54 -0.10
C VAL A 15 3.87 -12.50 -0.69
N LEU A 16 3.01 -11.97 -1.56
CA LEU A 16 1.99 -12.72 -2.29
C LEU A 16 2.30 -12.60 -3.79
N ASP A 17 3.02 -13.56 -4.35
CA ASP A 17 3.25 -13.59 -5.79
C ASP A 17 1.97 -14.03 -6.53
N ASN A 18 1.72 -13.47 -7.73
CA ASN A 18 0.48 -13.63 -8.50
C ASN A 18 -0.78 -13.15 -7.77
N PHE A 19 -0.63 -12.14 -6.89
CA PHE A 19 -1.74 -11.49 -6.22
C PHE A 19 -2.66 -10.74 -7.18
N PHE A 20 -2.16 -10.13 -8.25
CA PHE A 20 -2.98 -9.68 -9.39
C PHE A 20 -2.57 -10.41 -10.67
N THR A 21 -3.54 -10.59 -11.57
CA THR A 21 -3.25 -10.97 -12.96
C THR A 21 -2.70 -9.77 -13.74
N ALA A 22 -2.11 -10.03 -14.91
CA ALA A 22 -1.65 -8.95 -15.79
C ALA A 22 -2.80 -8.01 -16.19
N ASP A 23 -3.99 -8.55 -16.48
CA ASP A 23 -5.17 -7.76 -16.84
C ASP A 23 -5.69 -6.92 -15.66
N GLU A 24 -5.63 -7.45 -14.44
CA GLU A 24 -5.96 -6.70 -13.22
C GLU A 24 -4.96 -5.53 -13.03
N CYS A 25 -3.67 -5.79 -13.19
CA CYS A 25 -2.64 -4.74 -13.14
C CYS A 25 -2.89 -3.65 -14.20
N GLN A 26 -3.22 -4.04 -15.43
CA GLN A 26 -3.49 -3.10 -16.52
C GLN A 26 -4.70 -2.19 -16.20
N LYS A 27 -5.80 -2.76 -15.72
CA LYS A 27 -6.97 -1.97 -15.28
C LYS A 27 -6.65 -0.98 -14.17
N HIS A 28 -5.78 -1.38 -13.23
CA HIS A 28 -5.33 -0.48 -12.16
C HIS A 28 -4.42 0.64 -12.66
N LEU A 29 -3.56 0.37 -13.65
CA LEU A 29 -2.77 1.41 -14.32
C LEU A 29 -3.67 2.43 -15.02
N GLU A 30 -4.65 1.96 -15.79
CA GLU A 30 -5.66 2.81 -16.46
C GLU A 30 -6.43 3.66 -15.46
N THR A 31 -6.90 3.06 -14.36
CA THR A 31 -7.57 3.78 -13.27
C THR A 31 -6.69 4.91 -12.71
N GLY A 32 -5.39 4.64 -12.52
CA GLY A 32 -4.43 5.65 -12.04
C GLY A 32 -4.29 6.83 -13.00
N GLU A 33 -4.21 6.56 -14.31
CA GLU A 33 -4.15 7.61 -15.34
C GLU A 33 -5.44 8.44 -15.39
N GLU A 34 -6.61 7.80 -15.37
CA GLU A 34 -7.92 8.47 -15.37
C GLU A 34 -8.11 9.39 -14.15
N CYS A 35 -7.59 8.99 -12.98
CA CYS A 35 -7.68 9.80 -11.76
C CYS A 35 -6.79 11.05 -11.80
N GLY A 36 -5.78 11.07 -12.67
CA GLY A 36 -4.84 12.18 -12.82
C GLY A 36 -3.75 12.18 -11.74
N PHE A 37 -2.56 11.74 -12.12
CA PHE A 37 -1.37 11.83 -11.27
C PHE A 37 -0.97 13.28 -10.97
N LYS A 38 -0.55 13.52 -9.72
CA LYS A 38 0.03 14.78 -9.28
C LYS A 38 1.32 14.50 -8.50
N PRO A 39 2.26 15.45 -8.40
CA PRO A 39 3.42 15.31 -7.51
C PRO A 39 2.99 14.87 -6.12
N ALA A 40 3.54 13.77 -5.61
CA ALA A 40 3.13 13.20 -4.33
C ALA A 40 3.41 14.14 -3.15
N THR A 41 4.25 15.16 -3.33
CA THR A 41 4.54 16.21 -2.33
C THR A 41 3.42 17.23 -2.18
N MET A 42 2.46 17.26 -3.12
CA MET A 42 1.30 18.13 -3.04
C MET A 42 0.28 17.60 -2.02
N LYS A 43 -0.21 18.50 -1.17
CA LYS A 43 -1.41 18.34 -0.37
C LYS A 43 -2.42 19.38 -0.83
N VAL A 44 -3.67 18.96 -1.02
CA VAL A 44 -4.80 19.85 -1.23
C VAL A 44 -5.52 19.94 0.11
N ASP A 45 -5.67 21.14 0.65
CA ASP A 45 -6.47 21.35 1.86
C ASP A 45 -7.97 21.45 1.52
N ASP A 46 -8.81 21.52 2.57
CA ASP A 46 -10.27 21.61 2.44
C ASP A 46 -10.76 22.88 1.71
N LYS A 47 -9.85 23.83 1.43
CA LYS A 47 -10.11 25.06 0.68
C LYS A 47 -9.58 25.00 -0.75
N ASN A 48 -9.28 23.80 -1.25
CA ASN A 48 -8.64 23.55 -2.55
C ASN A 48 -7.27 24.24 -2.73
N LYS A 49 -6.61 24.66 -1.64
CA LYS A 49 -5.28 25.24 -1.73
C LYS A 49 -4.27 24.13 -1.84
N VAL A 50 -3.49 24.17 -2.93
CA VAL A 50 -2.39 23.24 -3.10
C VAL A 50 -1.17 23.77 -2.38
N THR A 51 -0.67 22.99 -1.43
CA THR A 51 0.59 23.25 -0.74
C THR A 51 1.57 22.13 -1.09
N SER A 52 2.84 22.48 -1.31
CA SER A 52 3.92 21.51 -1.40
C SER A 52 4.72 21.55 -0.12
N ASP A 53 4.95 20.39 0.47
CA ASP A 53 5.76 20.29 1.68
C ASP A 53 7.22 20.09 1.27
N ALA A 54 8.04 21.12 1.45
CA ALA A 54 9.47 21.10 1.12
C ALA A 54 10.24 20.02 1.92
N ALA A 55 9.73 19.60 3.09
CA ALA A 55 10.31 18.47 3.81
C ALA A 55 9.97 17.12 3.13
N LEU A 56 8.78 17.00 2.52
CA LEU A 56 8.41 15.81 1.74
C LEU A 56 9.23 15.67 0.46
N GLN A 57 9.70 16.76 -0.16
CA GLN A 57 10.56 16.68 -1.35
C GLN A 57 11.89 15.95 -1.08
N LYS A 58 12.39 15.99 0.17
CA LYS A 58 13.59 15.24 0.56
C LYS A 58 13.33 13.74 0.73
N VAL A 59 12.08 13.38 1.00
CA VAL A 59 11.66 11.99 1.23
C VAL A 59 11.11 11.37 -0.04
N ARG A 60 10.42 12.12 -0.91
CA ARG A 60 9.85 11.61 -2.16
C ARG A 60 9.78 12.67 -3.24
N ASN A 61 9.92 12.24 -4.48
CA ASN A 61 9.80 13.08 -5.68
C ASN A 61 8.95 12.42 -6.79
N ASN A 62 8.19 11.39 -6.45
CA ASN A 62 7.33 10.64 -7.36
C ASN A 62 5.93 11.25 -7.49
N GLU A 63 5.11 10.68 -8.37
CA GLU A 63 3.72 11.09 -8.57
C GLU A 63 2.74 10.14 -7.89
N ARG A 64 1.56 10.66 -7.54
CA ARG A 64 0.49 9.90 -6.90
C ARG A 64 -0.88 10.30 -7.44
N ALA A 65 -1.75 9.32 -7.63
CA ALA A 65 -3.20 9.49 -7.76
C ALA A 65 -3.90 8.82 -6.57
N LEU A 66 -5.00 9.40 -6.10
CA LEU A 66 -5.73 8.95 -4.91
C LEU A 66 -7.16 8.59 -5.26
N ILE A 67 -7.66 7.46 -4.76
CA ILE A 67 -9.07 7.08 -4.90
C ILE A 67 -9.62 6.56 -3.57
N GLU A 68 -10.95 6.64 -3.43
CA GLU A 68 -11.69 5.87 -2.43
C GLU A 68 -12.61 4.86 -3.12
N SER A 69 -12.54 3.58 -2.75
CA SER A 69 -13.39 2.54 -3.33
C SER A 69 -13.67 1.41 -2.32
N GLN A 70 -14.88 1.41 -1.75
CA GLN A 70 -15.32 0.32 -0.87
C GLN A 70 -15.38 -1.04 -1.62
N PRO A 71 -15.93 -1.13 -2.85
CA PRO A 71 -15.98 -2.41 -3.57
C PRO A 71 -14.60 -3.02 -3.81
N LEU A 72 -13.58 -2.19 -4.09
CA LEU A 72 -12.21 -2.67 -4.25
C LEU A 72 -11.65 -3.17 -2.92
N ALA A 73 -11.87 -2.44 -1.81
CA ALA A 73 -11.42 -2.87 -0.49
C ALA A 73 -12.02 -4.23 -0.08
N ASP A 74 -13.31 -4.43 -0.33
CA ASP A 74 -14.00 -5.68 -0.01
C ASP A 74 -13.44 -6.86 -0.85
N ASN A 75 -13.23 -6.64 -2.16
CA ASN A 75 -12.63 -7.64 -3.03
C ASN A 75 -11.20 -8.02 -2.59
N LEU A 76 -10.37 -7.03 -2.28
CA LEU A 76 -9.00 -7.26 -1.80
C LEU A 76 -8.98 -7.96 -0.45
N TRP A 77 -9.90 -7.60 0.45
CA TRP A 77 -10.03 -8.27 1.73
C TRP A 77 -10.39 -9.75 1.57
N ASP A 78 -11.35 -10.08 0.70
CA ASP A 78 -11.74 -11.46 0.43
C ASP A 78 -10.59 -12.29 -0.14
N ARG A 79 -9.75 -11.66 -0.97
CA ARG A 79 -8.55 -12.29 -1.55
C ARG A 79 -7.42 -12.46 -0.51
N LEU A 80 -7.26 -11.51 0.40
CA LEU A 80 -6.17 -11.45 1.38
C LEU A 80 -6.45 -12.28 2.64
N LYS A 81 -7.68 -12.28 3.14
CA LYS A 81 -8.05 -12.91 4.42
C LYS A 81 -7.63 -14.38 4.59
N PRO A 82 -7.54 -15.24 3.54
CA PRO A 82 -7.04 -16.60 3.70
C PRO A 82 -5.58 -16.69 4.17
N PHE A 83 -4.77 -15.67 3.89
CA PHE A 83 -3.34 -15.63 4.18
C PHE A 83 -3.01 -14.97 5.54
N LEU A 84 -4.01 -14.41 6.22
CA LEU A 84 -3.85 -13.70 7.49
C LEU A 84 -4.16 -14.56 8.74
N LYS A 85 -4.44 -15.85 8.54
CA LYS A 85 -5.27 -16.66 9.47
C LYS A 85 -4.64 -17.00 10.83
N ASN A 86 -3.33 -16.86 11.04
CA ASN A 86 -2.70 -17.21 12.32
C ASN A 86 -2.08 -16.02 13.05
N ASP A 87 -1.37 -15.12 12.37
CA ASP A 87 -0.65 -14.03 13.06
C ASP A 87 -1.48 -12.75 13.26
N PHE A 88 -2.64 -12.63 12.60
CA PHE A 88 -3.47 -11.41 12.63
C PHE A 88 -4.88 -11.63 13.19
N ALA A 89 -5.14 -12.82 13.74
CA ALA A 89 -6.38 -13.10 14.47
C ALA A 89 -6.54 -12.12 15.66
N GLN A 90 -5.43 -11.80 16.32
CA GLN A 90 -5.33 -10.74 17.32
C GLN A 90 -3.86 -10.27 17.41
N THR A 91 -3.63 -8.97 17.26
CA THR A 91 -2.30 -8.37 17.46
C THR A 91 -1.99 -8.26 18.97
N PRO A 92 -0.73 -8.13 19.38
CA PRO A 92 -0.35 -8.00 20.80
C PRO A 92 -1.02 -6.84 21.54
N ASP A 93 -1.43 -5.80 20.82
CA ASP A 93 -2.17 -4.64 21.33
C ASP A 93 -3.70 -4.78 21.20
N GLY A 94 -4.20 -5.99 20.94
CA GLY A 94 -5.62 -6.34 20.98
C GLY A 94 -6.42 -6.02 19.72
N PHE A 95 -5.79 -5.58 18.63
CA PHE A 95 -6.49 -5.33 17.37
C PHE A 95 -6.72 -6.62 16.59
N ARG A 96 -7.79 -6.65 15.78
CA ARG A 96 -8.08 -7.74 14.85
C ARG A 96 -8.08 -7.19 13.43
N ALA A 97 -7.50 -7.93 12.49
CA ALA A 97 -7.63 -7.61 11.07
C ALA A 97 -9.07 -7.89 10.60
N VAL A 98 -9.75 -6.87 10.08
CA VAL A 98 -11.18 -6.95 9.70
C VAL A 98 -11.47 -6.51 8.26
N SER A 99 -10.60 -5.70 7.66
CA SER A 99 -10.79 -5.14 6.32
C SER A 99 -9.49 -4.58 5.73
N VAL A 100 -9.53 -4.25 4.43
CA VAL A 100 -8.56 -3.36 3.78
C VAL A 100 -9.12 -1.93 3.82
N SER A 101 -8.25 -0.91 3.94
CA SER A 101 -8.71 0.49 3.84
C SER A 101 -9.30 0.75 2.44
N ARG A 102 -10.39 1.52 2.38
CA ARG A 102 -10.99 1.95 1.11
C ARG A 102 -10.20 3.05 0.40
N LYS A 103 -9.19 3.63 1.04
CA LYS A 103 -8.35 4.70 0.49
C LYS A 103 -7.14 4.10 -0.19
N PHE A 104 -7.03 4.27 -1.50
CA PHE A 104 -5.91 3.75 -2.29
C PHE A 104 -5.06 4.87 -2.84
N SER A 105 -3.76 4.59 -2.95
CA SER A 105 -2.77 5.45 -3.59
C SER A 105 -2.13 4.69 -4.74
N TYR A 106 -2.34 5.17 -5.97
CA TYR A 106 -1.52 4.76 -7.10
C TYR A 106 -0.27 5.61 -7.13
N TYR A 107 0.89 4.97 -7.24
CA TYR A 107 2.16 5.66 -7.35
C TYR A 107 2.79 5.41 -8.71
N ARG A 108 3.28 6.48 -9.34
CA ARG A 108 4.05 6.41 -10.58
C ARG A 108 5.44 6.98 -10.35
N TYR A 109 6.43 6.24 -10.85
CA TYR A 109 7.84 6.58 -10.75
C TYR A 109 8.42 6.65 -12.16
N THR A 110 9.19 7.68 -12.43
CA THR A 110 10.06 7.79 -13.61
C THR A 110 11.52 7.68 -13.19
N GLU A 111 12.43 7.63 -14.18
CA GLU A 111 13.86 7.53 -13.93
C GLU A 111 14.36 8.58 -12.93
N GLY A 112 15.17 8.15 -11.95
CA GLY A 112 15.70 9.00 -10.89
C GLY A 112 14.72 9.35 -9.76
N GLN A 113 13.44 8.99 -9.88
CA GLN A 113 12.48 9.16 -8.79
C GLN A 113 12.61 8.07 -7.73
N LYS A 114 12.33 8.43 -6.49
CA LYS A 114 12.42 7.56 -5.32
C LYS A 114 11.46 7.97 -4.23
N PHE A 115 11.23 7.02 -3.32
CA PHE A 115 10.66 7.27 -2.00
C PHE A 115 11.70 6.81 -0.98
N GLY A 116 12.39 7.75 -0.37
CA GLY A 116 13.40 7.54 0.67
C GLY A 116 12.81 6.89 1.93
N ARG A 117 13.70 6.43 2.80
CA ARG A 117 13.37 5.69 4.03
C ARG A 117 12.36 6.45 4.90
N HIS A 118 11.26 5.79 5.24
CA HIS A 118 10.19 6.32 6.07
C HIS A 118 9.44 5.20 6.78
N LEU A 119 8.52 5.58 7.67
CA LEU A 119 7.46 4.73 8.17
C LEU A 119 6.15 5.18 7.55
N ASP A 120 5.28 4.23 7.22
CA ASP A 120 3.96 4.55 6.70
C ASP A 120 3.11 5.24 7.78
N GLY A 121 2.26 6.15 7.32
CA GLY A 121 1.26 6.79 8.18
C GLY A 121 0.15 5.82 8.55
N TYR A 122 -0.53 6.11 9.65
CA TYR A 122 -1.73 5.39 10.05
C TYR A 122 -2.96 5.97 9.37
N ASP A 123 -3.80 5.12 8.79
CA ASP A 123 -5.19 5.46 8.49
C ASP A 123 -6.05 5.14 9.71
N TYR A 124 -7.00 6.00 10.04
CA TYR A 124 -7.88 5.85 11.18
C TYR A 124 -9.27 6.42 10.86
N GLY A 125 -10.28 5.93 11.56
CA GLY A 125 -11.66 6.37 11.41
C GLY A 125 -12.63 5.44 12.14
N SER A 126 -13.91 5.56 11.82
CA SER A 126 -14.94 4.65 12.33
C SER A 126 -15.56 3.81 11.22
N MET A 127 -16.03 2.63 11.59
CA MET A 127 -16.77 1.71 10.73
C MET A 127 -17.86 0.99 11.56
N ARG A 128 -18.84 0.40 10.89
CA ARG A 128 -19.72 -0.58 11.53
C ARG A 128 -19.08 -1.95 11.47
N TYR A 129 -18.91 -2.59 12.61
CA TYR A 129 -18.42 -3.96 12.73
C TYR A 129 -19.30 -4.71 13.72
N ASP A 130 -19.84 -5.87 13.29
CA ASP A 130 -20.75 -6.70 14.09
C ASP A 130 -21.94 -5.92 14.70
N GLY A 131 -22.55 -5.06 13.88
CA GLY A 131 -23.71 -4.24 14.27
C GLY A 131 -23.39 -3.03 15.17
N GLN A 132 -22.13 -2.83 15.56
CA GLN A 132 -21.71 -1.73 16.44
C GLN A 132 -20.78 -0.75 15.72
N GLU A 133 -20.74 0.50 16.19
CA GLU A 133 -19.73 1.46 15.74
C GLU A 133 -18.39 1.12 16.40
N ALA A 134 -17.35 0.98 15.59
CA ALA A 134 -16.00 0.65 16.02
C ALA A 134 -15.00 1.63 15.39
N GLN A 135 -13.99 2.03 16.15
CA GLN A 135 -12.85 2.76 15.61
C GLN A 135 -11.87 1.78 14.98
N TYR A 136 -11.26 2.15 13.86
CA TYR A 136 -10.20 1.38 13.21
C TYR A 136 -8.91 2.18 13.15
N ARG A 137 -7.81 1.44 13.05
CA ARG A 137 -6.48 1.95 12.74
C ARG A 137 -5.76 0.95 11.86
N SER A 138 -5.14 1.41 10.77
CA SER A 138 -4.31 0.53 9.94
C SER A 138 -3.12 -0.02 10.73
N LYS A 139 -2.79 -1.29 10.50
CA LYS A 139 -1.65 -1.98 11.13
C LYS A 139 -0.64 -2.51 10.13
N LEU A 140 -1.09 -2.79 8.92
CA LEU A 140 -0.30 -3.29 7.81
C LEU A 140 -0.52 -2.41 6.58
N THR A 141 0.48 -2.40 5.71
CA THR A 141 0.38 -1.82 4.37
C THR A 141 0.21 -2.94 3.36
N LEU A 142 -0.82 -2.84 2.52
CA LEU A 142 -0.93 -3.65 1.30
C LEU A 142 -0.36 -2.83 0.14
N MET A 143 0.72 -3.32 -0.45
CA MET A 143 1.37 -2.70 -1.60
C MET A 143 1.48 -3.74 -2.71
N VAL A 144 1.01 -3.37 -3.91
CA VAL A 144 1.02 -4.25 -5.08
C VAL A 144 1.78 -3.54 -6.21
N TYR A 145 2.72 -4.25 -6.84
CA TYR A 145 3.44 -3.74 -8.00
C TYR A 145 2.61 -3.96 -9.27
N LEU A 146 2.34 -2.89 -10.01
CA LEU A 146 1.49 -2.94 -11.21
C LEU A 146 2.29 -3.08 -12.51
N SER A 147 3.60 -2.85 -12.47
CA SER A 147 4.53 -2.97 -13.60
C SER A 147 5.89 -3.50 -13.13
N ASP A 148 6.69 -3.99 -14.08
CA ASP A 148 8.01 -4.60 -13.83
C ASP A 148 8.95 -4.54 -15.05
N ASP A 149 8.59 -3.78 -16.07
CA ASP A 149 9.35 -3.52 -17.30
C ASP A 149 10.37 -2.39 -17.09
N PHE A 150 11.16 -2.48 -16.02
CA PHE A 150 12.18 -1.49 -15.67
C PHE A 150 13.30 -2.09 -14.81
N GLU A 151 14.42 -1.36 -14.71
CA GLU A 151 15.52 -1.68 -13.79
C GLU A 151 15.42 -0.85 -12.51
N GLY A 152 15.77 -1.45 -11.38
CA GLY A 152 15.70 -0.79 -10.06
C GLY A 152 14.33 -0.89 -9.40
N GLY A 153 13.88 0.19 -8.74
CA GLY A 153 12.57 0.27 -8.08
C GLY A 153 12.31 -0.66 -6.89
N LYS A 154 13.35 -1.27 -6.31
CA LYS A 154 13.23 -2.18 -5.17
C LYS A 154 12.62 -1.49 -3.96
N THR A 155 11.73 -2.20 -3.27
CA THR A 155 11.31 -1.80 -1.92
C THR A 155 12.32 -2.32 -0.91
N GLN A 156 13.12 -1.42 -0.35
CA GLN A 156 14.11 -1.73 0.67
C GLN A 156 13.48 -1.63 2.07
N VAL A 157 13.64 -2.70 2.87
CA VAL A 157 13.22 -2.74 4.27
C VAL A 157 14.45 -2.63 5.15
N PHE A 158 14.39 -1.73 6.13
CA PHE A 158 15.51 -1.42 7.01
C PHE A 158 15.23 -1.93 8.43
N ALA A 159 16.25 -2.50 9.07
CA ALA A 159 16.20 -2.82 10.48
C ALA A 159 16.18 -1.53 11.34
N PRO A 160 15.78 -1.59 12.62
CA PRO A 160 15.85 -0.44 13.53
C PRO A 160 17.26 0.18 13.65
N THR A 161 18.30 -0.60 13.38
CA THR A 161 19.71 -0.15 13.32
C THR A 161 20.00 0.76 12.11
N GLY A 162 19.06 0.89 11.18
CA GLY A 162 19.18 1.67 9.95
C GLY A 162 19.86 0.94 8.79
N LYS A 163 20.36 -0.29 8.98
CA LYS A 163 20.90 -1.14 7.91
C LYS A 163 19.77 -1.78 7.10
N GLU A 164 20.00 -1.98 5.81
CA GLU A 164 19.08 -2.77 4.99
C GLU A 164 19.00 -4.19 5.57
N ALA A 165 17.79 -4.66 5.85
CA ALA A 165 17.52 -6.01 6.31
C ALA A 165 17.30 -6.93 5.10
N PHE A 166 16.47 -6.50 4.16
CA PHE A 166 16.19 -7.17 2.90
C PHE A 166 15.51 -6.20 1.92
N SER A 167 15.41 -6.59 0.66
CA SER A 167 14.67 -5.86 -0.36
C SER A 167 13.78 -6.77 -1.20
N ILE A 168 12.67 -6.20 -1.68
CA ILE A 168 11.72 -6.86 -2.57
C ILE A 168 11.86 -6.22 -3.96
N THR A 169 12.23 -7.04 -4.94
CA THR A 169 12.22 -6.61 -6.36
C THR A 169 10.76 -6.56 -6.86
N PRO A 170 10.34 -5.49 -7.54
CA PRO A 170 9.03 -5.42 -8.16
C PRO A 170 8.81 -6.57 -9.13
N ARG A 171 7.60 -7.13 -9.11
CA ARG A 171 7.10 -8.03 -10.15
C ARG A 171 5.64 -7.73 -10.33
N LYS A 172 5.18 -7.63 -11.57
CA LYS A 172 3.79 -7.28 -11.89
C LYS A 172 2.85 -8.26 -11.20
N GLY A 173 1.90 -7.71 -10.45
CA GLY A 173 0.90 -8.43 -9.69
C GLY A 173 1.40 -9.11 -8.43
N LYS A 174 2.57 -8.74 -7.91
CA LYS A 174 3.03 -9.11 -6.56
C LYS A 174 2.64 -8.05 -5.54
#